data_AF-A0A7S1RS70-F1
#
_entry.id   AF-A0A7S1RS70-F1
#
_cell.length_a   1.000
_cell.length_b   1.000
_cell.length_c   1.000
_cell.angle_alpha   90.00
_cell.angle_beta   90.00
_cell.angle_gamma   90.00
#
_symmetry.space_group_name_H-M   'P 1'
#
loop_
_entity.id
_entity.type
_entity.pdbx_description
1 polymer ?
#
loop_
_entity_poly.entity_id
_entity_poly.type
_entity_poly.pdbx_seq_one_letter_code
_entity_poly.pdbx_strand_id
1 'polypeptide(L)'
;GGRRMLLRRLLVGLAFGAGLAVLMIQSYRQGAFVPIRPFEAEVLALDAQTGDQQWEYRLQWPDSAAAGDGEGFLERLQYVWHRTTCMPPAFSSPAIDAAGTVYVGYHSGMLLGLRDVDGDGVVTEDEVTRFDAKAGFMHSGAAFAPNTFAVTSCDSLYIWKT
;
A
#
# COMPACT_ATOMS: atom_id res chain seq x y z
N GLY A 1 -53.63 -23.77 -4.23
CA GLY A 1 -52.78 -23.27 -5.34
C GLY A 1 -51.64 -22.37 -4.87
N GLY A 2 -51.93 -21.21 -4.27
CA GLY A 2 -50.95 -20.12 -4.07
C GLY A 2 -49.75 -20.38 -3.15
N ARG A 3 -49.91 -21.08 -2.02
CA ARG A 3 -48.81 -21.30 -1.05
C ARG A 3 -47.64 -22.12 -1.61
N ARG A 4 -47.91 -23.12 -2.45
CA ARG A 4 -46.85 -23.92 -3.13
C ARG A 4 -46.10 -23.10 -4.19
N MET A 5 -46.77 -22.13 -4.81
CA MET A 5 -46.16 -21.26 -5.82
C MET A 5 -45.26 -20.20 -5.18
N LEU A 6 -45.66 -19.66 -4.02
CA LEU A 6 -44.87 -18.69 -3.27
C LEU A 6 -43.58 -19.32 -2.69
N LEU A 7 -43.67 -20.52 -2.13
CA LEU A 7 -42.51 -21.24 -1.57
C LEU A 7 -41.47 -21.59 -2.65
N ARG A 8 -41.93 -21.99 -3.85
CA ARG A 8 -41.03 -22.24 -5.00
C ARG A 8 -40.29 -20.98 -5.44
N ARG A 9 -40.97 -19.83 -5.50
CA ARG A 9 -40.33 -18.55 -5.86
C ARG A 9 -39.28 -18.11 -4.84
N LEU A 10 -39.57 -18.29 -3.55
CA LEU A 10 -38.62 -18.01 -2.46
C LEU A 10 -37.37 -18.90 -2.53
N LEU A 11 -37.55 -20.20 -2.75
CA LEU A 11 -36.42 -21.14 -2.85
C LEU A 11 -35.55 -20.87 -4.08
N VAL A 12 -36.14 -20.55 -5.23
CA VAL A 12 -35.39 -20.17 -6.44
C VAL A 12 -34.64 -18.85 -6.22
N GLY A 13 -35.25 -17.87 -5.58
CA GLY A 13 -34.59 -16.60 -5.24
C GLY A 13 -33.40 -16.78 -4.29
N LEU A 14 -33.56 -17.60 -3.24
CA LEU A 14 -32.49 -17.94 -2.30
C LEU A 14 -31.34 -18.70 -2.97
N ALA A 15 -31.65 -19.71 -3.80
CA ALA A 15 -30.64 -20.46 -4.53
C ALA A 15 -29.86 -19.59 -5.52
N PHE A 16 -30.55 -18.69 -6.22
CA PHE A 16 -29.91 -17.76 -7.15
C PHE A 16 -29.03 -16.74 -6.40
N GLY A 17 -29.52 -16.17 -5.29
CA GLY A 17 -28.75 -15.26 -4.45
C GLY A 17 -27.51 -15.91 -3.85
N ALA A 18 -27.63 -17.14 -3.33
CA ALA A 18 -26.49 -17.90 -2.80
C ALA A 18 -25.50 -18.26 -3.91
N GLY A 19 -25.99 -18.65 -5.09
CA GLY A 19 -25.15 -18.94 -6.26
C GLY A 19 -24.33 -17.72 -6.70
N LEU A 20 -24.97 -16.54 -6.78
CA LEU A 20 -24.29 -15.28 -7.09
C LEU A 20 -23.24 -14.89 -6.03
N ALA A 21 -23.57 -15.04 -4.74
CA ALA A 21 -22.63 -14.76 -3.67
C ALA A 21 -21.40 -15.69 -3.72
N VAL A 22 -21.60 -16.99 -3.95
CA VAL A 22 -20.51 -17.95 -4.12
C VAL A 22 -19.68 -17.62 -5.36
N LEU A 23 -20.31 -17.25 -6.48
CA LEU A 23 -19.61 -16.87 -7.70
C LEU A 23 -18.76 -15.62 -7.48
N MET A 24 -19.31 -14.59 -6.82
CA MET A 24 -18.57 -13.36 -6.49
C MET A 24 -17.40 -13.65 -5.53
N ILE A 25 -17.60 -14.50 -4.51
CA ILE A 25 -16.52 -14.90 -3.59
C ILE A 25 -15.45 -15.70 -4.33
N GLN A 26 -15.84 -16.61 -5.23
CA GLN A 26 -14.89 -17.39 -6.03
C GLN A 26 -14.14 -16.52 -7.03
N SER A 27 -14.82 -15.59 -7.72
CA SER A 27 -14.19 -14.63 -8.62
C SER A 27 -13.24 -13.68 -7.89
N TYR A 28 -13.60 -13.22 -6.67
CA TYR A 28 -12.71 -12.45 -5.81
C TYR A 28 -11.48 -13.26 -5.39
N ARG A 29 -11.67 -14.51 -4.97
CA ARG A 29 -10.56 -15.42 -4.61
C ARG A 29 -9.67 -15.80 -5.79
N GLN A 30 -10.21 -15.80 -7.02
CA GLN A 30 -9.48 -16.15 -8.24
C GLN A 30 -8.95 -14.92 -9.01
N GLY A 31 -9.10 -13.71 -8.47
CA GLY A 31 -8.64 -12.48 -9.14
C GLY A 31 -9.32 -12.22 -10.49
N ALA A 32 -10.52 -12.77 -10.72
CA ALA A 32 -11.12 -12.91 -12.04
C ALA A 32 -11.84 -11.66 -12.57
N PHE A 33 -11.84 -10.54 -11.85
CA PHE A 33 -12.47 -9.29 -12.30
C PHE A 33 -11.47 -8.14 -12.26
N VAL A 34 -11.02 -7.77 -13.46
CA VAL A 34 -9.98 -6.78 -13.81
C VAL A 34 -8.57 -7.30 -13.54
N PRO A 35 -7.71 -7.48 -14.57
CA PRO A 35 -6.28 -7.61 -14.33
C PRO A 35 -5.82 -6.31 -13.66
N ILE A 36 -5.63 -6.36 -12.35
CA ILE A 36 -4.98 -5.28 -11.61
C ILE A 36 -3.56 -5.26 -12.17
N ARG A 37 -3.26 -4.25 -13.00
CA ARG A 37 -1.88 -4.00 -13.37
C ARG A 37 -1.15 -3.63 -12.09
N PRO A 38 0.07 -4.16 -11.85
CA PRO A 38 0.89 -3.72 -10.74
C PRO A 38 1.01 -2.19 -10.77
N PHE A 39 0.93 -1.57 -9.61
CA PHE A 39 1.27 -0.17 -9.43
C PHE A 39 2.77 -0.02 -9.60
N GLU A 40 3.18 0.49 -10.75
CA GLU A 40 4.54 0.91 -11.00
C GLU A 40 4.75 2.30 -10.39
N ALA A 41 5.85 2.45 -9.66
CA ALA A 41 6.22 3.70 -9.05
C ALA A 41 7.73 3.91 -9.17
N GLU A 42 8.15 5.15 -9.03
CA GLU A 42 9.55 5.55 -9.17
C GLU A 42 9.86 6.70 -8.21
N VAL A 43 11.09 6.69 -7.70
CA VAL A 43 11.69 7.78 -6.94
C VAL A 43 12.85 8.32 -7.76
N LEU A 44 12.83 9.63 -8.01
CA LEU A 44 13.88 10.33 -8.76
C LEU A 44 14.60 11.29 -7.83
N ALA A 45 15.93 11.35 -7.94
CA ALA A 45 16.71 12.48 -7.45
C ALA A 45 17.08 13.38 -8.62
N LEU A 46 16.88 14.68 -8.41
CA LEU A 46 17.18 15.72 -9.38
C LEU A 46 18.19 16.69 -8.79
N ASP A 47 19.09 17.20 -9.61
CA ASP A 47 19.92 18.33 -9.27
C ASP A 47 19.05 19.55 -8.99
N ALA A 48 19.24 20.17 -7.82
CA ALA A 48 18.38 21.26 -7.37
C ALA A 48 18.57 22.56 -8.17
N GLN A 49 19.69 22.73 -8.88
CA GLN A 49 19.98 23.92 -9.67
C GLN A 49 19.57 23.74 -11.13
N THR A 50 19.86 22.58 -11.72
CA THR A 50 19.64 22.32 -13.15
C THR A 50 18.36 21.55 -13.44
N GLY A 51 17.88 20.75 -12.48
CA GLY A 51 16.80 19.80 -12.66
C GLY A 51 17.22 18.50 -13.37
N ASP A 52 18.52 18.30 -13.62
CA ASP A 52 19.03 17.08 -14.23
C ASP A 52 18.84 15.87 -13.31
N GLN A 53 18.44 14.73 -13.85
CA GLN A 53 18.32 13.49 -13.08
C GLN A 53 19.70 13.03 -12.61
N GLN A 54 19.82 12.77 -11.31
CA GLN A 54 21.01 12.22 -10.68
C GLN A 54 20.91 10.70 -10.61
N TRP A 55 19.81 10.19 -10.05
CA TRP A 55 19.53 8.76 -9.98
C TRP A 55 18.04 8.45 -9.96
N GLU A 56 17.71 7.19 -10.24
CA GLU A 56 16.34 6.66 -10.15
C GLU A 56 16.26 5.36 -9.35
N TYR A 57 15.09 5.11 -8.76
CA TYR A 57 14.73 3.84 -8.14
C TYR A 57 13.31 3.45 -8.51
N ARG A 58 13.12 2.26 -9.10
CA ARG A 58 11.81 1.76 -9.54
C ARG A 58 11.31 0.63 -8.68
N LEU A 59 10.01 0.63 -8.41
CA LEU A 59 9.36 -0.41 -7.63
C LEU A 59 7.96 -0.71 -8.15
N GLN A 60 7.46 -1.89 -7.77
CA GLN A 60 6.16 -2.39 -8.15
C GLN A 60 5.36 -2.85 -6.93
N TRP A 61 4.06 -2.64 -6.97
CA TRP A 61 3.12 -3.16 -5.99
C TRP A 61 1.99 -3.92 -6.70
N PRO A 62 1.82 -5.23 -6.43
CA PRO A 62 0.87 -6.04 -7.20
C PRO A 62 -0.59 -5.80 -6.83
N ASP A 63 -0.86 -5.24 -5.64
CA ASP A 63 -2.23 -5.10 -5.14
C ASP A 63 -2.85 -3.74 -5.52
N SER A 64 -4.18 -3.73 -5.65
CA SER A 64 -4.94 -2.50 -5.95
C SER A 64 -5.21 -1.61 -4.76
N ALA A 65 -4.98 -2.13 -3.56
CA ALA A 65 -5.12 -1.42 -2.30
C ALA A 65 -3.75 -1.22 -1.66
N ALA A 66 -3.60 -0.19 -0.84
CA ALA A 66 -2.41 -0.05 -0.01
C ALA A 66 -2.33 -1.21 1.00
N ALA A 67 -1.11 -1.53 1.46
CA ALA A 67 -0.96 -2.48 2.55
C ALA A 67 -1.75 -2.02 3.77
N GLY A 68 -2.45 -2.94 4.44
CA GLY A 68 -3.30 -2.66 5.60
C GLY A 68 -4.73 -2.22 5.25
N ASP A 69 -5.01 -1.78 4.02
CA ASP A 69 -6.38 -1.36 3.64
C ASP A 69 -7.33 -2.57 3.52
N GLY A 70 -6.83 -3.71 3.06
CA GLY A 70 -7.60 -4.96 2.93
C GLY A 70 -7.75 -5.73 4.24
N GLU A 71 -6.68 -5.82 5.03
CA GLU A 71 -6.61 -6.57 6.29
C GLU A 71 -7.55 -5.96 7.32
N GLY A 72 -8.61 -6.68 7.73
CA GLY A 72 -9.58 -6.17 8.70
C GLY A 72 -10.62 -5.21 8.12
N PHE A 73 -10.73 -5.10 6.78
CA PHE A 73 -11.72 -4.24 6.12
C PHE A 73 -13.17 -4.52 6.59
N LEU A 74 -13.58 -5.79 6.68
CA LEU A 74 -14.93 -6.16 7.13
C LEU A 74 -15.17 -5.81 8.60
N GLU A 75 -14.15 -5.96 9.44
CA GLU A 75 -14.21 -5.58 10.85
C GLU A 75 -14.33 -4.07 10.99
N ARG A 76 -13.52 -3.29 10.27
CA ARG A 76 -13.62 -1.83 10.23
C ARG A 76 -14.96 -1.36 9.67
N LEU A 77 -15.51 -2.04 8.65
CA LEU A 77 -16.84 -1.72 8.14
C LEU A 77 -17.93 -1.90 9.20
N GLN A 78 -17.80 -2.93 10.03
CA GLN A 78 -18.75 -3.20 11.11
C GLN A 78 -18.63 -2.24 12.30
N TYR A 79 -17.40 -1.93 12.73
CA TYR A 79 -17.17 -1.19 13.98
C TYR A 79 -16.74 0.28 13.78
N VAL A 80 -16.18 0.63 12.63
CA VAL A 80 -15.60 1.95 12.31
C VAL A 80 -16.11 2.42 10.94
N TRP A 81 -17.44 2.57 10.83
CA TRP A 81 -18.15 2.87 9.59
C TRP A 81 -17.69 4.14 8.84
N HIS A 82 -17.00 5.06 9.53
CA HIS A 82 -16.51 6.32 8.95
C HIS A 82 -15.06 6.27 8.45
N ARG A 83 -14.32 5.17 8.69
CA ARG A 83 -12.93 4.99 8.23
C ARG A 83 -12.60 3.51 8.05
N THR A 84 -12.99 2.96 6.90
CA THR A 84 -12.78 1.54 6.57
C THR A 84 -11.42 1.28 5.91
N THR A 85 -10.80 2.31 5.35
CA THR A 85 -9.50 2.27 4.69
C THR A 85 -8.70 3.55 5.02
N CYS A 86 -7.38 3.49 4.88
CA CYS A 86 -6.49 4.63 4.98
C CYS A 86 -6.37 5.39 3.66
N MET A 87 -6.28 4.67 2.53
CA MET A 87 -6.08 5.26 1.20
C MET A 87 -4.89 6.25 1.14
N PRO A 88 -3.67 5.82 1.49
CA PRO A 88 -2.51 6.71 1.41
C PRO A 88 -2.21 7.13 -0.04
N PRO A 89 -1.49 8.26 -0.24
CA PRO A 89 -0.86 8.56 -1.53
C PRO A 89 0.18 7.49 -1.88
N ALA A 90 0.72 7.55 -3.11
CA ALA A 90 1.72 6.58 -3.53
C ALA A 90 2.93 6.54 -2.60
N PHE A 91 3.46 7.72 -2.25
CA PHE A 91 4.60 7.90 -1.36
C PHE A 91 4.30 8.90 -0.24
N SER A 92 5.00 8.74 0.90
CA SER A 92 5.11 9.77 1.93
C SER A 92 5.97 10.94 1.45
N SER A 93 6.01 12.04 2.22
CA SER A 93 7.06 13.04 2.03
C SER A 93 8.44 12.40 2.25
N PRO A 94 9.41 12.57 1.33
CA PRO A 94 10.75 12.06 1.53
C PRO A 94 11.49 12.90 2.58
N ALA A 95 12.44 12.28 3.27
CA ALA A 95 13.39 12.95 4.15
C ALA A 95 14.81 12.47 3.82
N ILE A 96 15.81 13.35 3.95
CA ILE A 96 17.21 13.01 3.63
C ILE A 96 18.09 13.17 4.87
N ASP A 97 18.97 12.21 5.12
CA ASP A 97 19.93 12.28 6.22
C ASP A 97 21.24 13.00 5.80
N ALA A 98 22.17 13.15 6.76
CA ALA A 98 23.47 13.78 6.51
C ALA A 98 24.40 12.95 5.61
N ALA A 99 24.11 11.66 5.43
CA ALA A 99 24.85 10.77 4.55
C ALA A 99 24.29 10.75 3.12
N GLY A 100 23.22 11.51 2.85
CA GLY A 100 22.56 11.57 1.55
C GLY A 100 21.55 10.45 1.32
N THR A 101 21.21 9.66 2.33
CA THR A 101 20.21 8.60 2.22
C THR A 101 18.81 9.20 2.25
N VAL A 102 18.02 8.90 1.23
CA VAL A 102 16.61 9.31 1.11
C VAL A 102 15.71 8.27 1.76
N TYR A 103 14.94 8.68 2.76
CA TYR A 103 13.93 7.88 3.42
C TYR A 103 12.54 8.23 2.90
N VAL A 104 11.83 7.25 2.38
CA VAL A 104 10.47 7.43 1.85
C VAL A 104 9.62 6.20 2.12
N GLY A 105 8.41 6.42 2.63
CA GLY A 105 7.41 5.38 2.79
C GLY A 105 6.60 5.20 1.50
N TYR A 106 6.29 3.96 1.15
CA TYR A 106 5.48 3.61 -0.01
C TYR A 106 4.14 3.00 0.43
N HIS A 107 3.08 3.15 -0.38
CA HIS A 107 1.76 2.59 -0.05
C HIS A 107 1.73 1.06 0.05
N SER A 108 2.76 0.36 -0.43
CA SER A 108 2.97 -1.08 -0.18
C SER A 108 3.26 -1.43 1.28
N GLY A 109 3.43 -0.43 2.15
CA GLY A 109 3.87 -0.60 3.53
C GLY A 109 5.37 -0.77 3.70
N MET A 110 6.15 -0.54 2.64
CA MET A 110 7.61 -0.48 2.72
C MET A 110 8.08 0.93 3.06
N LEU A 111 8.89 1.06 4.10
CA LEU A 111 9.80 2.18 4.28
C LEU A 111 11.10 1.86 3.57
N LEU A 112 11.55 2.77 2.71
CA LEU A 112 12.75 2.63 1.90
C LEU A 112 13.79 3.64 2.37
N GLY A 113 15.04 3.20 2.51
CA GLY A 113 16.23 4.05 2.56
C GLY A 113 17.01 3.86 1.27
N LEU A 114 17.15 4.91 0.48
CA LEU A 114 17.70 4.89 -0.89
C LEU A 114 18.94 5.75 -0.97
N ARG A 115 20.03 5.22 -1.54
CA ARG A 115 21.22 6.00 -1.88
C ARG A 115 21.99 5.31 -2.99
N ASP A 116 22.29 6.05 -4.06
CA ASP A 116 23.24 5.65 -5.09
C ASP A 116 24.66 5.70 -4.47
N VAL A 117 25.17 4.56 -4.02
CA VAL A 117 26.45 4.46 -3.31
C VAL A 117 27.64 4.33 -4.26
N ASP A 118 27.43 3.82 -5.46
CA ASP A 118 28.49 3.65 -6.47
C ASP A 118 28.54 4.78 -7.51
N GLY A 119 27.49 5.60 -7.59
CA GLY A 119 27.41 6.80 -8.41
C GLY A 119 27.09 6.51 -9.88
N ASP A 120 26.44 5.39 -10.18
CA ASP A 120 26.10 5.00 -11.55
C ASP A 120 24.77 5.58 -12.07
N GLY A 121 24.02 6.26 -11.20
CA GLY A 121 22.75 6.89 -11.52
C GLY A 121 21.54 5.96 -11.45
N VAL A 122 21.69 4.73 -10.97
CA VAL A 122 20.60 3.76 -10.81
C VAL A 122 20.71 3.08 -9.46
N VAL A 123 19.75 3.34 -8.57
CA VAL A 123 19.72 2.66 -7.27
C VAL A 123 19.26 1.21 -7.47
N THR A 124 20.09 0.24 -7.09
CA THR A 124 19.76 -1.20 -7.15
C THR A 124 19.36 -1.77 -5.79
N GLU A 125 18.81 -2.99 -5.77
CA GLU A 125 18.29 -3.61 -4.54
C GLU A 125 19.32 -3.79 -3.42
N ASP A 126 20.61 -3.91 -3.75
CA ASP A 126 21.71 -3.98 -2.78
C ASP A 126 22.04 -2.63 -2.14
N GLU A 127 21.56 -1.53 -2.70
CA GLU A 127 21.71 -0.17 -2.20
C GLU A 127 20.47 0.33 -1.43
N VAL A 128 19.43 -0.50 -1.34
CA VAL A 128 18.17 -0.17 -0.67
C VAL A 128 18.08 -0.84 0.71
N THR A 129 17.85 -0.03 1.74
CA THR A 129 17.42 -0.54 3.05
C THR A 129 15.89 -0.55 3.14
N ARG A 130 15.30 -1.64 3.65
CA ARG A 130 13.84 -1.83 3.73
C ARG A 130 13.36 -2.09 5.14
N PHE A 131 12.20 -1.54 5.47
CA PHE A 131 11.42 -1.93 6.64
C PHE A 131 9.95 -2.11 6.25
N ASP A 132 9.38 -3.28 6.55
CA ASP A 132 7.99 -3.61 6.23
C ASP A 132 7.10 -3.30 7.44
N ALA A 133 6.34 -2.23 7.32
CA ALA A 133 5.40 -1.76 8.34
C ALA A 133 4.06 -2.53 8.32
N LYS A 134 3.80 -3.37 7.29
CA LYS A 134 2.51 -4.05 7.08
C LYS A 134 1.30 -3.11 6.89
N ALA A 135 1.54 -1.81 6.80
CA ALA A 135 0.55 -0.79 6.54
C ALA A 135 1.16 0.34 5.70
N GLY A 136 0.41 0.85 4.74
CA GLY A 136 0.87 1.91 3.84
C GLY A 136 1.29 3.19 4.58
N PHE A 137 2.12 4.00 3.93
CA PHE A 137 2.61 5.25 4.49
C PHE A 137 1.82 6.45 3.97
N MET A 138 1.33 7.29 4.88
CA MET A 138 0.64 8.54 4.53
C MET A 138 1.65 9.68 4.29
N HIS A 139 1.16 10.88 3.95
CA HIS A 139 2.00 12.04 3.60
C HIS A 139 3.09 12.39 4.64
N SER A 140 2.91 12.02 5.91
CA SER A 140 3.93 12.17 6.95
C SER A 140 5.27 11.54 6.54
N GLY A 141 6.31 12.37 6.39
CA GLY A 141 7.67 11.91 6.16
C GLY A 141 8.35 11.38 7.43
N ALA A 142 9.57 10.88 7.26
CA ALA A 142 10.40 10.47 8.39
C ALA A 142 10.95 11.69 9.15
N ALA A 143 11.18 11.51 10.45
CA ALA A 143 11.71 12.53 11.35
C ALA A 143 13.01 12.06 12.01
N PHE A 144 13.97 12.98 12.14
CA PHE A 144 15.27 12.74 12.75
C PHE A 144 15.46 13.61 13.99
N ALA A 145 16.06 13.04 15.02
CA ALA A 145 16.61 13.73 16.18
C ALA A 145 17.89 13.01 16.64
N PRO A 146 18.72 13.61 17.52
CA PRO A 146 19.91 12.92 18.02
C PRO A 146 19.57 11.54 18.61
N ASN A 147 20.17 10.49 18.04
CA ASN A 147 19.95 9.08 18.40
C ASN A 147 18.50 8.60 18.23
N THR A 148 17.69 9.24 17.39
CA THR A 148 16.29 8.87 17.17
C THR A 148 15.86 9.06 15.73
N PHE A 149 15.21 8.04 15.20
CA PHE A 149 14.54 8.06 13.90
C PHE A 149 13.09 7.63 14.10
N ALA A 150 12.14 8.34 13.51
CA ALA A 150 10.72 8.03 13.64
C ALA A 150 9.97 8.18 12.33
N VAL A 151 8.97 7.31 12.11
CA VAL A 151 8.07 7.40 10.95
C VAL A 151 6.69 6.86 11.32
N THR A 152 5.65 7.36 10.66
CA THR A 152 4.28 6.89 10.84
C THR A 152 3.76 6.17 9.60
N SER A 153 3.20 4.98 9.78
CA SER A 153 2.32 4.34 8.80
C SER A 153 0.88 4.84 9.00
N CYS A 154 -0.05 4.27 8.22
CA CYS A 154 -1.48 4.48 8.39
C CYS A 154 -2.03 4.08 9.77
N ASP A 155 -1.36 3.20 10.51
CA ASP A 155 -1.87 2.62 11.76
C ASP A 155 -0.88 2.66 12.94
N SER A 156 0.39 2.95 12.69
CA SER A 156 1.46 2.77 13.67
C SER A 156 2.49 3.91 13.63
N LEU A 157 3.14 4.13 14.77
CA LEU A 157 4.32 4.97 14.91
C LEU A 157 5.51 4.06 15.21
N TYR A 158 6.52 4.09 14.36
CA TYR A 158 7.77 3.38 14.55
C TYR A 158 8.86 4.34 15.00
N ILE A 159 9.64 3.92 15.99
CA ILE A 159 10.74 4.71 16.54
C ILE A 159 11.94 3.79 16.73
N TRP A 160 13.08 4.20 16.18
CA TRP A 160 14.35 3.50 16.34
C TRP A 160 15.34 4.38 17.08
N LYS A 161 16.22 3.71 17.83
CA LYS A 161 17.44 4.30 18.34
C LYS A 161 18.51 4.18 17.26
N THR A 162 19.12 5.30 16.88
CA THR A 162 20.19 5.37 15.87
C THR A 162 21.56 5.56 16.50
#